data_AF-A0A6G2Q663-F1
#
_entry.id   AF-A0A6G2Q663-F1
#
_cell.length_a   1.000
_cell.length_b   1.000
_cell.length_c   1.000
_cell.angle_alpha   90.00
_cell.angle_beta   90.00
_cell.angle_gamma   90.00
#
_symmetry.space_group_name_H-M   'P 1'
#
loop_
_entity.id
_entity.type
_entity.pdbx_description
1 polymer ?
#
loop_
_entity_poly.entity_id
_entity_poly.type
_entity_poly.pdbx_seq_one_letter_code
_entity_poly.pdbx_strand_id
1 'polypeptide(L)' 'MDLTPRLLEQFTVLAEEKHFGRAASRLMMSQPPLSQAVQRLERIIGTRL' A
#
# COMPACT_ATOMS: atom_id res chain seq x y z
N MET A 1 17.91 -0.04 -3.51
CA MET A 1 17.03 -0.02 -2.32
C MET A 1 15.61 -0.26 -2.82
N ASP A 2 15.05 -1.43 -2.55
CA ASP A 2 13.71 -1.82 -3.05
C ASP A 2 12.56 -1.17 -2.26
N LEU A 3 12.85 -0.65 -1.06
CA LEU A 3 11.93 0.12 -0.25
C LEU A 3 11.89 1.59 -0.73
N THR A 4 10.70 2.09 -1.06
CA THR A 4 10.51 3.48 -1.52
C THR A 4 9.53 4.23 -0.60
N PRO A 5 9.65 5.56 -0.46
CA PRO A 5 8.69 6.37 0.30
C PRO A 5 7.24 6.18 -0.18
N ARG A 6 7.04 6.03 -1.49
CA ARG A 6 5.74 5.74 -2.11
C ARG A 6 5.06 4.50 -1.52
N LEU A 7 5.81 3.43 -1.25
CA LEU A 7 5.25 2.21 -0.65
C LEU A 7 4.79 2.45 0.79
N LEU A 8 5.54 3.25 1.54
CA LEU A 8 5.19 3.61 2.91
C LEU A 8 3.96 4.52 2.93
N GLU A 9 3.89 5.54 2.07
CA GLU A 9 2.73 6.42 1.93
C GLU A 9 1.45 5.63 1.58
N GLN A 10 1.55 4.71 0.60
CA GLN A 10 0.44 3.85 0.20
C GLN A 10 -0.04 2.96 1.35
N PHE A 11 0.89 2.39 2.11
CA PHE A 11 0.56 1.58 3.29
C PHE A 11 -0.03 2.42 4.42
N THR A 12 0.52 3.58 4.73
CA THR A 12 0.00 4.50 5.75
C THR A 12 -1.44 4.89 5.43
N VAL A 13 -1.74 5.27 4.19
CA VAL A 13 -3.12 5.58 3.77
C VAL A 13 -4.02 4.36 3.90
N LEU A 14 -3.55 3.16 3.55
CA LEU A 14 -4.33 1.94 3.76
C LEU A 14 -4.61 1.66 5.25
N ALA A 15 -3.61 1.84 6.11
CA ALA A 15 -3.73 1.61 7.55
C ALA A 15 -4.72 2.60 8.21
N GLU A 16 -4.74 3.85 7.75
CA GLU A 16 -5.72 4.86 8.17
C GLU A 16 -7.14 4.50 7.72
N GLU A 17 -7.31 4.14 6.45
CA GLU A 17 -8.63 3.87 5.87
C GLU A 17 -9.22 2.50 6.27
N LYS A 18 -8.37 1.53 6.63
CA LYS A 18 -8.71 0.13 6.92
C LYS A 18 -9.51 -0.56 5.81
N HIS A 19 -9.48 -0.03 4.60
CA HIS A 19 -10.25 -0.54 3.46
C HIS A 19 -9.56 -0.18 2.14
N PHE A 20 -9.15 -1.19 1.38
CA PHE A 20 -8.42 -1.01 0.12
C PHE A 20 -9.11 -0.09 -0.88
N GLY A 21 -10.42 -0.22 -1.08
CA GLY A 21 -11.18 0.66 -1.98
C GLY A 21 -11.17 2.14 -1.56
N ARG A 22 -11.27 2.45 -0.25
CA ARG A 22 -11.24 3.83 0.25
C ARG A 22 -9.84 4.43 0.14
N ALA A 23 -8.82 3.64 0.50
CA ALA A 23 -7.42 4.02 0.35
C ALA A 23 -7.05 4.30 -1.11
N ALA A 24 -7.48 3.43 -2.03
CA ALA A 24 -7.25 3.62 -3.46
C ALA A 24 -7.95 4.90 -3.98
N SER A 25 -9.20 5.13 -3.56
CA SER A 25 -9.93 6.37 -3.88
C SER A 25 -9.20 7.62 -3.35
N ARG A 26 -8.74 7.60 -2.09
CA ARG A 26 -7.98 8.70 -1.47
C ARG A 26 -6.64 8.96 -2.17
N LEU A 27 -6.02 7.93 -2.72
CA LEU A 27 -4.79 8.00 -3.52
C LEU A 27 -5.04 8.32 -5.01
N MET A 28 -6.29 8.58 -5.41
CA MET A 28 -6.70 8.78 -6.80
C MET A 28 -6.19 7.67 -7.73
N MET A 29 -6.30 6.42 -7.29
CA MET A 29 -5.88 5.26 -8.06
C MET A 29 -6.91 4.13 -8.01
N SER A 30 -6.77 3.15 -8.90
CA SER A 30 -7.55 1.93 -8.82
C SER A 30 -7.04 1.02 -7.70
N GLN A 31 -7.90 0.14 -7.19
CA GLN A 31 -7.54 -0.78 -6.11
C GLN A 31 -6.43 -1.79 -6.47
N PRO A 32 -6.39 -2.43 -7.67
CA PRO A 32 -5.39 -3.43 -7.99
C PRO A 32 -3.92 -3.01 -7.79
N PRO A 33 -3.46 -1.82 -8.25
CA PRO A 33 -2.09 -1.37 -8.02
C PRO A 33 -1.78 -1.11 -6.54
N LEU A 34 -2.76 -0.69 -5.73
CA LEU A 34 -2.57 -0.53 -4.29
C LEU A 34 -2.33 -1.87 -3.60
N SER A 35 -3.14 -2.89 -3.91
CA SER A 35 -2.93 -4.24 -3.36
C SER A 35 -1.57 -4.82 -3.75
N GLN A 36 -1.13 -4.63 -5.00
CA GLN A 36 0.19 -5.07 -5.46
C GLN A 36 1.34 -4.33 -4.74
N ALA A 37 1.17 -3.04 -4.45
CA ALA A 37 2.14 -2.26 -3.71
C ALA A 37 2.30 -2.77 -2.27
N VAL A 38 1.21 -3.09 -1.58
CA VAL A 38 1.25 -3.67 -0.23
C VAL A 38 1.90 -5.05 -0.24
N GLN A 39 1.54 -5.93 -1.18
CA GLN A 39 2.19 -7.23 -1.33
C GLN A 39 3.69 -7.12 -1.65
N ARG A 40 4.11 -6.06 -2.35
CA ARG A 40 5.53 -5.77 -2.57
C ARG A 40 6.19 -5.32 -1.28
N LEU A 41 5.56 -4.42 -0.52
CA LEU A 41 6.07 -3.97 0.77
C LEU A 41 6.28 -5.14 1.73
N GLU A 42 5.27 -6.01 1.90
CA GLU A 42 5.34 -7.22 2.74
C GLU A 42 6.54 -8.12 2.36
N ARG A 43 6.78 -8.31 1.06
CA ARG A 43 7.94 -9.08 0.56
C ARG A 43 9.28 -8.41 0.87
N ILE A 44 9.36 -7.08 0.76
CA ILE A 44 10.58 -6.32 1.06
C ILE A 44 10.93 -6.43 2.54
N ILE A 45 9.94 -6.33 3.43
CA ILE A 45 10.16 -6.36 4.87
C ILE A 45 10.16 -7.78 5.47
N GLY A 46 9.79 -8.79 4.68
CA GLY A 46 9.80 -10.20 5.09
C GLY A 46 8.67 -10.60 6.05
N THR A 47 7.61 -9.80 6.18
CA THR A 47 6.46 -10.11 7.04
C THR A 47 5.17 -9.59 6.42
N ARG A 48 4.05 -10.23 6.80
CA ARG A 48 2.71 -9.68 6.55
C ARG A 48 2.43 -8.50 7.47
N LEU A 49 1.62 -7.56 6.97
CA LEU A 49 1.21 -6.34 7.67
C LEU A 49 -0.29 -6.31 7.96
#